data_AF-A0A3D2NSF5-F1
#
_entry.id   AF-A0A3D2NSF5-F1
#
_cell.length_a   1.000
_cell.length_b   1.000
_cell.length_c   1.000
_cell.angle_alpha   90.00
_cell.angle_beta   90.00
_cell.angle_gamma   90.00
#
_symmetry.space_group_name_H-M   'P 1'
#
loop_
_entity.id
_entity.type
_entity.pdbx_description
1 polymer ?
#
loop_
_entity_poly.entity_id
_entity_poly.type
_entity_poly.pdbx_seq_one_letter_code
_entity_poly.pdbx_strand_id
1 'polypeptide(L)' 'MNAIKKLCMLVLLMAVPAWASASGAAVHLDKAPVNLQDQASLQRGAKLFTSRCLACHAAAYMRYNRLHDIGMSDEQ' A
#
# COMPACT_ATOMS: atom_id res chain seq x y z
N MET A 1 18.34 -35.37 36.34
CA MET A 1 17.85 -35.78 35.00
C MET A 1 16.71 -34.92 34.47
N ASN A 2 15.70 -34.56 35.27
CA ASN A 2 14.54 -33.77 34.79
C ASN A 2 14.85 -32.29 34.51
N ALA A 3 15.76 -31.67 35.28
CA ALA A 3 16.15 -30.27 35.07
C ALA A 3 16.91 -30.05 33.73
N ILE A 4 17.81 -30.99 33.37
CA ILE A 4 18.54 -30.95 32.10
C ILE A 4 17.58 -31.13 30.93
N LYS A 5 16.60 -32.05 31.02
CA LYS A 5 15.55 -32.21 30.01
C LYS A 5 14.72 -30.95 29.80
N LYS A 6 14.36 -30.25 30.90
CA LYS A 6 13.63 -28.97 30.85
C LYS A 6 14.47 -27.86 30.20
N LEU A 7 15.77 -27.81 30.50
CA LEU A 7 16.69 -26.84 29.89
C LEU A 7 16.87 -27.10 28.39
N CYS A 8 17.05 -28.34 27.97
CA CYS A 8 17.11 -28.71 26.56
C CYS A 8 15.80 -28.38 25.82
N MET A 9 14.65 -28.61 26.45
CA MET A 9 13.34 -28.28 25.86
C MET A 9 13.13 -26.77 25.72
N LEU A 10 13.59 -25.96 26.69
CA LEU A 10 13.54 -24.49 26.62
C LEU A 10 14.40 -23.96 25.47
N VAL A 11 15.63 -24.47 25.33
CA VAL A 11 16.56 -24.07 24.25
C VAL A 11 15.98 -24.44 22.88
N LEU A 12 15.37 -25.63 22.75
CA LEU A 12 14.70 -26.05 21.52
C LEU A 12 13.54 -25.13 21.16
N LEU A 13 12.73 -24.73 22.14
CA LEU A 13 11.57 -23.85 21.91
C LEU A 13 11.99 -22.43 21.51
N MET A 14 13.10 -21.92 22.06
CA MET A 14 13.66 -20.62 21.70
C MET A 14 14.33 -20.59 20.32
N ALA A 15 14.67 -21.75 19.75
CA ALA A 15 15.26 -21.85 18.41
C ALA A 15 14.20 -21.84 17.28
N VAL A 16 12.92 -22.10 17.57
CA VAL A 16 11.83 -22.16 16.58
C VAL A 16 11.66 -20.87 15.75
N PRO A 17 11.74 -19.65 16.33
CA PRO A 17 11.60 -18.41 15.56
C PRO A 17 12.72 -18.19 14.54
N ALA A 18 13.89 -18.81 14.72
CA ALA A 18 15.02 -18.68 13.80
C ALA A 18 14.75 -19.35 12.43
N TRP A 19 13.73 -20.22 12.34
CA TRP A 19 13.28 -20.84 11.09
C TRP A 19 12.01 -20.21 10.51
N ALA A 20 11.50 -19.14 11.13
CA ALA A 20 10.41 -18.36 10.54
C ALA A 20 10.94 -17.60 9.31
N SER A 21 10.68 -18.14 8.12
CA SER A 21 10.88 -17.41 6.87
C SER A 21 9.64 -16.58 6.57
N ALA A 22 9.83 -15.30 6.25
CA ALA A 22 8.76 -14.50 5.67
C ALA A 22 8.50 -15.05 4.26
N SER A 23 7.34 -15.69 4.05
CA SER A 23 6.87 -16.15 2.73
C SER A 23 6.40 -14.98 1.84
N GLY A 24 7.14 -13.88 1.87
CA GLY A 24 6.96 -12.73 0.98
C GLY A 24 7.30 -13.16 -0.45
N ALA A 25 6.32 -13.78 -1.08
CA ALA A 25 6.16 -14.04 -2.50
C ALA A 25 7.41 -13.77 -3.37
N ALA A 26 8.08 -14.84 -3.78
CA ALA A 26 8.73 -14.90 -5.10
C ALA A 26 7.66 -14.97 -6.22
N VAL A 27 6.54 -14.26 -6.06
CA VAL A 27 5.51 -14.16 -7.09
C VAL A 27 5.96 -13.06 -8.02
N HIS A 28 6.04 -13.37 -9.32
CA HIS A 28 6.29 -12.36 -10.32
C HIS A 28 5.14 -11.35 -10.28
N LEU A 29 5.44 -10.13 -9.81
CA LEU A 29 4.49 -9.03 -9.83
C LEU A 29 4.75 -8.23 -11.11
N ASP A 30 3.74 -8.15 -11.96
CA ASP A 30 3.80 -7.27 -13.11
C ASP A 30 3.90 -5.81 -12.65
N LYS A 31 4.75 -5.05 -13.34
CA LYS A 31 4.85 -3.62 -13.08
C LYS A 31 3.58 -2.96 -13.60
N ALA A 32 2.84 -2.31 -12.71
CA ALA A 32 1.69 -1.50 -13.11
C ALA A 32 2.15 -0.41 -14.10
N PRO A 33 1.47 -0.25 -15.25
CA PRO A 33 1.82 0.72 -16.28
C PRO A 33 1.36 2.14 -15.88
N VAL A 34 1.84 2.64 -14.73
CA VAL A 34 1.47 3.94 -14.20
C VAL A 34 2.29 5.03 -14.87
N ASN A 35 1.61 5.97 -15.52
CA ASN A 35 2.20 7.19 -16.04
C ASN A 35 1.65 8.39 -15.26
N LEU A 36 2.48 8.99 -14.40
CA LEU A 36 2.09 10.15 -13.59
C LEU A 36 2.14 11.46 -14.39
N GLN A 37 2.59 11.43 -15.64
CA GLN A 37 2.67 12.57 -16.55
C GLN A 37 1.50 12.57 -17.55
N ASP A 38 0.67 11.52 -17.56
CA ASP A 38 -0.55 11.48 -18.37
C ASP A 38 -1.65 12.35 -17.73
N GLN A 39 -1.61 13.64 -18.03
CA GLN A 39 -2.58 14.62 -17.54
C GLN A 39 -4.02 14.23 -17.90
N ALA A 40 -4.26 13.70 -19.09
CA ALA A 40 -5.62 13.33 -19.50
C ALA A 40 -6.17 12.20 -18.62
N SER A 41 -5.34 11.22 -18.27
CA SER A 41 -5.70 10.16 -17.32
C SER A 41 -5.95 10.71 -15.91
N LEU A 42 -5.07 11.59 -15.42
CA LEU A 42 -5.22 12.21 -14.10
C LEU A 42 -6.49 13.04 -13.99
N GLN A 43 -6.84 13.83 -15.02
CA GLN A 43 -8.07 14.62 -15.07
C GLN A 43 -9.31 13.73 -15.08
N ARG A 44 -9.31 12.62 -15.84
CA ARG A 44 -10.41 11.64 -15.78
C ARG A 44 -10.55 11.03 -14.39
N GLY A 45 -9.43 10.70 -13.74
CA GLY A 45 -9.40 10.18 -12.38
C GLY A 45 -9.98 11.18 -11.36
N ALA A 46 -9.60 12.45 -11.44
CA ALA A 46 -10.12 13.50 -10.58
C ALA A 46 -11.65 13.64 -10.71
N LYS A 47 -12.17 13.68 -11.95
CA LYS A 47 -13.62 13.72 -12.23
C LYS A 47 -14.35 12.48 -11.69
N LEU A 48 -13.75 11.30 -11.83
CA LEU A 48 -14.34 10.06 -11.31
C LEU A 48 -14.40 10.07 -9.78
N PHE A 49 -13.33 10.53 -9.14
CA PHE A 49 -13.25 10.61 -7.69
C PHE A 49 -14.33 11.54 -7.13
N THR A 50 -14.48 12.74 -7.68
CA THR A 50 -15.49 13.71 -7.20
C THR A 50 -16.92 13.24 -7.47
N SER A 51 -17.18 12.59 -8.62
CA SER A 51 -18.52 12.13 -8.99
C SER A 51 -18.96 10.82 -8.33
N ARG A 52 -18.03 9.95 -7.89
CA ARG A 52 -18.37 8.61 -7.38
C ARG A 52 -17.81 8.30 -6.00
N CYS A 53 -16.58 8.71 -5.71
CA CYS A 53 -15.88 8.30 -4.50
C CYS A 53 -16.09 9.29 -3.35
N LEU A 54 -16.15 10.58 -3.66
CA LEU A 54 -16.22 11.66 -2.68
C LEU A 54 -17.51 11.63 -1.84
N ALA A 55 -18.56 10.98 -2.33
CA ALA A 55 -19.80 10.77 -1.57
C ALA A 55 -19.59 9.90 -0.32
N CYS A 56 -18.57 9.05 -0.29
CA CYS A 56 -18.28 8.14 0.83
C CYS A 56 -16.86 8.28 1.39
N HIS A 57 -15.89 8.72 0.58
CA HIS A 57 -14.48 8.81 0.96
C HIS A 57 -14.00 10.27 0.98
N ALA A 58 -13.43 10.68 2.12
CA ALA A 58 -12.84 12.01 2.25
C ALA A 58 -11.44 12.06 1.62
N ALA A 59 -11.13 13.17 0.96
CA ALA A 59 -9.78 13.53 0.51
C ALA A 59 -9.21 14.68 1.36
N ALA A 60 -9.11 14.46 2.69
CA ALA A 60 -8.85 15.52 3.67
C ALA A 60 -7.55 16.34 3.43
N TYR A 61 -6.55 15.73 2.79
CA TYR A 61 -5.27 16.37 2.48
C TYR A 61 -5.18 16.93 1.06
N MET A 62 -6.19 16.70 0.21
CA MET A 62 -6.25 17.28 -1.13
C MET A 62 -6.71 18.74 -1.05
N ARG A 63 -6.16 19.60 -1.90
CA ARG A 63 -6.49 21.03 -1.99
C ARG A 63 -6.86 21.35 -3.44
N TYR A 64 -7.95 22.07 -3.66
CA TYR A 64 -8.48 22.36 -4.99
C TYR A 64 -7.44 22.96 -5.94
N ASN A 65 -6.57 23.86 -5.45
CA ASN A 65 -5.52 24.48 -6.26
C ASN A 65 -4.51 23.47 -6.84
N ARG A 66 -4.41 22.25 -6.29
CA ARG A 66 -3.55 21.18 -6.82
C ARG A 66 -4.13 20.52 -8.08
N LEU A 67 -5.39 20.78 -8.42
CA LEU A 67 -5.95 20.35 -9.70
C LEU A 67 -5.31 21.10 -10.89
N HIS A 68 -4.75 22.29 -10.67
CA HIS A 68 -3.97 22.98 -11.70
C HIS A 68 -2.68 22.24 -12.07
N ASP A 69 -2.09 21.48 -11.14
CA ASP A 69 -0.87 20.70 -11.38
C ASP A 69 -1.10 19.64 -12.47
N ILE A 70 -2.35 19.21 -12.64
CA ILE A 70 -2.79 18.27 -13.69
C ILE A 70 -3.50 18.97 -14.86
N GLY A 71 -3.38 20.30 -14.96
CA GLY A 71 -3.88 21.10 -16.08
C GLY A 71 -5.38 21.39 -16.05
N MET A 72 -6.05 21.30 -14.89
CA MET A 72 -7.45 21.72 -14.76
C MET A 72 -7.56 23.23 -14.48
N SER A 73 -8.58 23.87 -15.02
CA SER A 73 -8.94 25.26 -14.69
C SER A 73 -9.98 25.32 -13.57
N ASP A 74 -10.21 26.51 -13.01
CA ASP A 74 -11.19 26.71 -11.93
C ASP A 74 -12.64 26.52 -12.38
N GLU A 75 -12.90 26.63 -13.69
CA GLU A 75 -14.22 26.49 -14.29
C GLU A 75 -14.62 25.03 -14.57
N GLN A 76 -13.69 24.07 -14.40
CA GLN A 76 -13.89 22.64 -14.65
C GLN A 76 -14.25 21.85 -13.39
#